data_AF-A0A183IUW0-F1
#
_entry.id   AF-A0A183IUW0-F1
#
_cell.length_a   1.000
_cell.length_b   1.000
_cell.length_c   1.000
_cell.angle_alpha   90.00
_cell.angle_beta   90.00
_cell.angle_gamma   90.00
#
_symmetry.space_group_name_H-M   'P 1'
#
loop_
_entity.id
_entity.type
_entity.pdbx_description
1 polymer ?
#
loop_
_entity_poly.entity_id
_entity_poly.type
_entity_poly.pdbx_seq_one_letter_code
_entity_poly.pdbx_strand_id
1 'polypeptide(L)'
;MFQNTGTCRFGDRCRFSHQRPCELPVSATRRLGFDASKVSADRAHELRDREVQTLTRLFPHKKVVADCTFEVEVKSTDPDWPFPICSVLMHIEFPDDYPLSAMKIFVPETCPLPRALRNFINQSCKDWLQKRTSNCGSRGTVELCLRPFLKWFQREMLNMFIAGLRRERLICNAKAQGITCVIPGSLKKPSGENSRNDSIDDRSADPAESTKLDKGKSGNQSFSPIAVVDENLEIRESTGNSDSQGTSRPQCSVFSDDSSPSLPEIESDKQSVSASDVANQMKLSADQLEVRFAELDTSESFGTMTAQKLCFVFQCTHCKTKLECLLADGVQFSTTCQKCHTEVLARFCACCIHRHSFLLGYVAISGLAIFDLVLPNSSFKLSCFECGDEQRVTGFNVNHPESRWCSRCHAKINIQLACLKFKHANKAIDLERKPGEKSKVKQRTEQIIVKEEGKPLPDFGTCSHYKKSFRWFRFPCCKKIYPCDLCHEKNEDHEMTLANRVICGFCSKEQAYGVGKACTFCGGSFTKMNTEHWEGGRGCRNHATMSAKDKQKFAGMSKTVSRRAQNQNQIKKSHKA
;
A
#
# COMPACT_ATOMS: atom_id res chain seq x y z
N MET A 1 26.53 8.15 -10.64
CA MET A 1 26.53 6.68 -10.86
C MET A 1 25.26 5.98 -10.35
N PHE A 2 24.66 6.34 -9.20
CA PHE A 2 23.36 5.78 -8.78
C PHE A 2 22.21 6.15 -9.75
N GLN A 3 22.27 7.35 -10.35
CA GLN A 3 21.24 7.88 -11.26
C GLN A 3 21.11 7.14 -12.60
N ASN A 4 22.09 6.32 -13.01
CA ASN A 4 22.05 5.64 -14.31
C ASN A 4 21.80 4.13 -14.21
N THR A 5 22.07 3.50 -13.06
CA THR A 5 21.96 2.05 -12.90
C THR A 5 20.97 1.62 -11.82
N GLY A 6 20.50 2.54 -10.97
CA GLY A 6 19.61 2.21 -9.85
C GLY A 6 20.26 1.33 -8.76
N THR A 7 21.50 0.89 -8.95
CA THR A 7 22.22 -0.01 -8.05
C THR A 7 23.43 0.70 -7.45
N CYS A 8 23.46 0.81 -6.12
CA CYS A 8 24.61 1.34 -5.41
C CYS A 8 25.73 0.31 -5.29
N ARG A 9 26.87 0.59 -5.93
CA ARG A 9 28.07 -0.25 -5.87
C ARG A 9 28.62 -0.45 -4.46
N PHE A 10 28.26 0.41 -3.51
CA PHE A 10 28.72 0.35 -2.12
C PHE A 10 27.82 -0.49 -1.20
N GLY A 11 26.64 -0.93 -1.65
CA GLY A 11 25.71 -1.76 -0.86
C GLY A 11 25.47 -1.20 0.55
N ASP A 12 25.67 -2.03 1.57
CA ASP A 12 25.51 -1.64 3.00
C ASP A 12 26.55 -0.64 3.52
N ARG A 13 27.57 -0.30 2.71
CA ARG A 13 28.60 0.70 3.04
C ARG A 13 28.33 2.06 2.40
N CYS A 14 27.22 2.23 1.68
CA CYS A 14 26.89 3.54 1.13
C CYS A 14 26.66 4.55 2.25
N ARG A 15 27.25 5.74 2.10
CA ARG A 15 27.08 6.88 3.02
C ARG A 15 25.72 7.57 2.84
N PHE A 16 25.04 7.34 1.71
CA PHE A 16 23.78 8.01 1.35
C PHE A 16 22.59 7.05 1.50
N SER A 17 21.47 7.57 2.01
CA SER A 17 20.24 6.80 2.19
C SER A 17 19.59 6.52 0.84
N HIS A 18 19.44 5.25 0.49
CA HIS A 18 18.67 4.81 -0.66
C HIS A 18 17.97 3.47 -0.36
N GLN A 19 16.76 3.30 -0.85
CA GLN A 19 16.03 2.03 -0.74
C GLN A 19 16.78 0.94 -1.51
N ARG A 20 17.02 -0.20 -0.86
CA ARG A 20 17.49 -1.40 -1.55
C ARG A 20 16.28 -2.01 -2.29
N PRO A 21 16.42 -2.45 -3.54
CA PRO A 21 15.58 -3.51 -4.04
C PRO A 21 15.74 -4.71 -3.10
N CYS A 22 14.65 -5.21 -2.52
CA CYS A 22 14.65 -6.55 -1.94
C CYS A 22 15.00 -7.51 -3.08
N GLU A 23 15.97 -8.40 -2.85
CA GLU A 23 16.42 -9.44 -3.78
C GLU A 23 17.39 -8.96 -4.87
N LEU A 24 18.67 -8.86 -4.49
CA LEU A 24 19.72 -9.38 -5.37
C LEU A 24 20.04 -10.81 -4.93
N PRO A 25 20.37 -11.72 -5.86
CA PRO A 25 20.95 -13.02 -5.50
C PRO A 25 22.17 -12.78 -4.62
N VAL A 26 22.38 -13.64 -3.63
CA VAL A 26 23.56 -13.64 -2.76
C VAL A 26 24.78 -14.11 -3.58
N SER A 27 25.15 -13.37 -4.61
CA SER A 27 26.38 -13.58 -5.37
C SER A 27 27.37 -12.47 -5.01
N ALA A 28 28.42 -12.92 -4.30
CA ALA A 28 29.68 -12.23 -4.04
C ALA A 28 29.67 -10.99 -3.11
N THR A 29 28.93 -11.01 -1.99
CA THR A 29 29.38 -10.22 -0.82
C THR A 29 30.50 -11.02 -0.13
N ARG A 30 31.73 -10.47 -0.10
CA ARG A 30 32.86 -11.01 0.68
C ARG A 30 32.36 -11.49 2.06
N ARG A 31 32.69 -12.74 2.41
CA ARG A 31 32.38 -13.36 3.71
C ARG A 31 32.71 -12.38 4.85
N LEU A 32 31.70 -11.89 5.56
CA LEU A 32 31.85 -11.03 6.75
C LEU A 32 31.61 -11.80 8.05
N GLY A 33 31.40 -13.12 7.97
CA GLY A 33 31.30 -14.00 9.12
C GLY A 33 32.59 -14.77 9.36
N PHE A 34 32.94 -14.94 10.63
CA PHE A 34 33.95 -15.89 11.08
C PHE A 34 33.36 -17.29 11.05
N ASP A 35 34.16 -18.31 10.75
CA ASP A 35 33.72 -19.71 10.82
C ASP A 35 33.49 -20.08 12.29
N ALA A 36 32.26 -20.43 12.65
CA ALA A 36 31.86 -20.65 14.04
C ALA A 36 32.69 -21.74 14.72
N SER A 37 33.07 -22.77 13.95
CA SER A 37 33.87 -23.91 14.43
C SER A 37 35.33 -23.55 14.76
N LYS A 38 35.82 -22.40 14.28
CA LYS A 38 37.21 -21.94 14.43
C LYS A 38 37.38 -20.78 15.41
N VAL A 39 36.30 -20.36 16.07
CA VAL A 39 36.34 -19.31 17.08
C VAL A 39 36.54 -19.97 18.45
N SER A 40 37.77 -19.91 18.96
CA SER A 40 38.07 -20.28 20.35
C SER A 40 37.45 -19.27 21.33
N ALA A 41 37.36 -19.65 22.61
CA ALA A 41 36.86 -18.76 23.67
C ALA A 41 37.66 -17.45 23.75
N ASP A 42 39.00 -17.52 23.71
CA ASP A 42 39.87 -16.35 23.70
C ASP A 42 39.61 -15.45 22.49
N ARG A 43 39.38 -16.05 21.31
CA ARG A 43 39.07 -15.31 20.11
C ARG A 43 37.69 -14.65 20.17
N ALA A 44 36.71 -15.29 20.80
CA ALA A 44 35.40 -14.69 21.04
C ALA A 44 35.53 -13.45 21.95
N HIS A 45 36.31 -13.55 23.03
CA HIS A 45 36.59 -12.43 23.92
C HIS A 45 37.23 -11.23 23.18
N GLU A 46 38.26 -11.47 22.36
CA GLU A 46 38.87 -10.41 21.54
C GLU A 46 37.87 -9.74 20.58
N LEU A 47 36.97 -10.53 20.00
CA LEU A 47 35.94 -10.04 19.08
C LEU A 47 34.89 -9.19 19.81
N ARG A 48 34.52 -9.60 21.03
CA ARG A 48 33.64 -8.85 21.94
C ARG A 48 34.26 -7.51 22.33
N ASP A 49 35.52 -7.51 22.77
CA ASP A 49 36.24 -6.29 23.16
C ASP A 49 36.31 -5.28 22.01
N ARG A 50 36.53 -5.77 20.78
CA ARG A 50 36.53 -4.92 19.58
C ARG A 50 35.16 -4.28 19.32
N GLU A 51 34.07 -4.98 19.65
CA GLU A 51 32.72 -4.46 19.48
C GLU A 51 32.36 -3.46 20.59
N VAL A 52 32.77 -3.72 21.83
CA VAL A 52 32.66 -2.77 22.94
C VAL A 52 33.45 -1.49 22.67
N GLN A 53 34.67 -1.60 22.13
CA GLN A 53 35.45 -0.43 21.67
C GLN A 53 34.77 0.30 20.51
N THR A 54 34.07 -0.41 19.64
CA THR A 54 33.29 0.18 18.57
C THR A 54 32.09 0.96 19.12
N LEU A 55 31.35 0.37 20.07
CA LEU A 55 30.26 1.05 20.77
C LEU A 55 30.75 2.31 21.46
N THR A 56 31.87 2.21 22.18
CA THR A 56 32.51 3.33 22.87
C THR A 56 32.87 4.49 21.95
N ARG A 57 33.36 4.18 20.74
CA ARG A 57 33.67 5.21 19.73
C ARG A 57 32.42 5.84 19.11
N LEU A 58 31.36 5.04 18.90
CA LEU A 58 30.10 5.54 18.32
C LEU A 58 29.28 6.37 19.32
N PHE A 59 29.35 6.04 20.61
CA PHE A 59 28.63 6.70 21.68
C PHE A 59 29.60 7.13 22.79
N PRO A 60 30.28 8.29 22.63
CA PRO A 60 31.19 8.81 23.64
C PRO A 60 30.50 9.07 25.00
N HIS A 61 29.23 9.50 24.97
CA HIS A 61 28.43 9.83 26.15
C HIS A 61 27.57 8.66 26.68
N LYS A 62 27.95 7.42 26.36
CA LYS A 62 27.26 6.23 26.89
C LYS A 62 27.37 6.14 28.41
N LYS A 63 26.35 5.59 29.08
CA LYS A 63 26.44 5.20 30.49
C LYS A 63 26.69 3.71 30.60
N VAL A 64 27.60 3.31 31.48
CA VAL A 64 27.83 1.90 31.80
C VAL A 64 26.88 1.54 32.94
N VAL A 65 25.99 0.58 32.70
CA VAL A 65 24.97 0.16 33.68
C VAL A 65 25.46 -1.03 34.50
N ALA A 66 26.13 -1.98 33.84
CA ALA A 66 26.77 -3.14 34.42
C ALA A 66 27.95 -3.55 33.54
N ASP A 67 28.69 -4.60 33.92
CA ASP A 67 29.74 -5.14 33.07
C ASP A 67 29.18 -5.53 31.70
N CYS A 68 29.87 -5.12 30.63
CA CYS A 68 29.47 -5.28 29.24
C CYS A 68 28.02 -4.83 28.88
N THR A 69 27.39 -3.99 29.72
CA THR A 69 26.03 -3.47 29.52
C THR A 69 26.03 -1.95 29.46
N PHE A 70 25.62 -1.40 28.32
CA PHE A 70 25.72 0.02 28.01
C PHE A 70 24.35 0.62 27.71
N GLU A 71 24.05 1.76 28.34
CA GLU A 71 22.92 2.62 27.98
C GLU A 71 23.40 3.68 26.99
N VAL A 72 22.78 3.70 25.82
CA VAL A 72 23.10 4.60 24.71
C VAL A 72 21.85 5.32 24.23
N GLU A 73 22.00 6.58 23.85
CA GLU A 73 20.94 7.36 23.22
C GLU A 73 21.15 7.36 21.70
N VAL A 74 20.21 6.78 20.95
CA VAL A 74 20.26 6.73 19.49
C VAL A 74 19.31 7.76 18.91
N LYS A 75 19.86 8.73 18.20
CA LYS A 75 19.10 9.81 17.56
C LYS A 75 18.67 9.43 16.13
N SER A 76 17.48 9.87 15.75
CA SER A 76 16.99 9.79 14.37
C SER A 76 17.88 10.64 13.46
N THR A 77 18.16 10.11 12.28
CA THR A 77 18.92 10.81 11.23
C THR A 77 18.00 11.40 10.15
N ASP A 78 16.68 11.30 10.32
CA ASP A 78 15.70 11.77 9.35
C ASP A 78 15.45 13.28 9.48
N PRO A 79 15.70 14.10 8.43
CA PRO A 79 15.45 15.54 8.48
C PRO A 79 13.95 15.88 8.57
N ASP A 80 13.07 15.01 8.10
CA ASP A 80 11.62 15.20 8.05
C ASP A 80 10.91 14.48 9.21
N TRP A 81 11.62 14.24 10.33
CA TRP A 81 11.11 13.50 11.48
C TRP A 81 9.87 14.16 12.11
N PRO A 82 8.69 13.52 12.09
CA PRO A 82 7.42 14.17 12.44
C PRO A 82 7.09 14.11 13.94
N PHE A 83 7.93 13.48 14.77
CA PHE A 83 7.66 13.25 16.20
C PHE A 83 8.52 14.13 17.10
N PRO A 84 7.99 14.59 18.26
CA PRO A 84 8.75 15.41 19.20
C PRO A 84 9.92 14.64 19.84
N ILE A 85 9.80 13.32 19.96
CA ILE A 85 10.87 12.45 20.46
C ILE A 85 11.73 12.02 19.28
N CYS A 86 12.93 12.58 19.17
CA CYS A 86 13.89 12.28 18.10
C CYS A 86 15.05 11.37 18.56
N SER A 87 15.02 10.92 19.81
CA SER A 87 16.04 10.05 20.38
C SER A 87 15.41 8.92 21.20
N VAL A 88 16.01 7.72 21.07
CA VAL A 88 15.58 6.53 21.79
C VAL A 88 16.72 6.05 22.68
N LEU A 89 16.44 5.92 23.97
CA LEU A 89 17.36 5.33 24.93
C LEU A 89 17.33 3.81 24.79
N MET A 90 18.48 3.16 24.66
CA MET A 90 18.60 1.72 24.51
C MET A 90 19.70 1.16 25.40
N HIS A 91 19.43 -0.01 25.99
CA HIS A 91 20.39 -0.85 26.69
C HIS A 91 20.91 -1.91 25.73
N ILE A 92 22.24 -2.03 25.64
CA ILE A 92 22.95 -3.00 24.82
C ILE A 92 23.85 -3.83 25.74
N GLU A 93 23.57 -5.12 25.84
CA GLU A 93 24.30 -6.10 26.66
C GLU A 93 25.04 -7.07 25.74
N PHE A 94 26.35 -7.20 25.94
CA PHE A 94 27.18 -8.21 25.26
C PHE A 94 27.40 -9.40 26.19
N PRO A 95 26.89 -10.60 25.84
CA PRO A 95 27.16 -11.83 26.57
C PRO A 95 28.65 -12.18 26.63
N ASP A 96 29.01 -13.04 27.57
CA ASP A 96 30.41 -13.38 27.75
C ASP A 96 31.02 -14.13 26.56
N ASP A 97 30.22 -15.00 25.97
CA ASP A 97 30.54 -15.83 24.81
C ASP A 97 30.24 -15.14 23.46
N TYR A 98 29.91 -13.84 23.46
CA TYR A 98 29.70 -13.08 22.24
C TYR A 98 30.95 -13.11 21.34
N PRO A 99 30.86 -13.37 20.01
CA PRO A 99 29.65 -13.37 19.18
C PRO A 99 29.00 -14.76 18.95
N LEU A 100 29.30 -15.79 19.75
CA LEU A 100 28.65 -17.10 19.66
C LEU A 100 27.17 -16.99 20.06
N SER A 101 26.92 -16.33 21.20
CA SER A 101 25.58 -15.87 21.58
C SER A 101 25.33 -14.44 21.12
N ALA A 102 24.07 -14.15 20.78
CA ALA A 102 23.66 -12.83 20.29
C ALA A 102 23.66 -11.78 21.41
N MET A 103 24.10 -10.55 21.10
CA MET A 103 23.90 -9.40 22.00
C MET A 103 22.41 -9.15 22.25
N LYS A 104 22.06 -8.64 23.44
CA LYS A 104 20.68 -8.27 23.78
C LYS A 104 20.51 -6.76 23.68
N ILE A 105 19.41 -6.33 23.07
CA ILE A 105 19.07 -4.91 22.94
C ILE A 105 17.62 -4.70 23.34
N PHE A 106 17.40 -3.73 24.23
CA PHE A 106 16.07 -3.32 24.64
C PHE A 106 16.04 -1.85 25.07
N VAL A 107 14.89 -1.23 24.92
CA VAL A 107 14.52 0.08 25.44
C VAL A 107 14.05 -0.10 26.89
N PRO A 108 14.71 0.54 27.88
CA PRO A 108 14.35 0.44 29.29
C PRO A 108 13.05 1.17 29.61
N GLU A 109 12.42 0.86 30.74
CA GLU A 109 11.19 1.52 31.18
C GLU A 109 11.37 3.00 31.54
N THR A 110 12.60 3.40 31.85
CA THR A 110 12.99 4.80 32.10
C THR A 110 12.90 5.68 30.85
N CYS A 111 12.85 5.08 29.65
CA CYS A 111 12.69 5.82 28.41
C CYS A 111 11.25 6.39 28.32
N PRO A 112 11.06 7.69 28.02
CA PRO A 112 9.75 8.37 28.01
C PRO A 112 8.92 8.02 26.75
N LEU A 113 8.85 6.75 26.40
CA LEU A 113 8.02 6.22 25.32
C LEU A 113 6.78 5.53 25.89
N PRO A 114 5.61 5.67 25.23
CA PRO A 114 4.42 4.92 25.59
C PRO A 114 4.69 3.41 25.66
N ARG A 115 4.03 2.71 26.60
CA ARG A 115 4.33 1.30 26.90
C ARG A 115 4.14 0.40 25.68
N ALA A 116 3.09 0.59 24.88
CA ALA A 116 2.86 -0.25 23.71
C ALA A 116 3.91 0.01 22.62
N LEU A 117 4.29 1.28 22.42
CA LEU A 117 5.39 1.64 21.51
C LEU A 117 6.72 1.02 21.96
N ARG A 118 7.07 1.14 23.25
CA ARG A 118 8.29 0.56 23.82
C ARG A 118 8.32 -0.96 23.64
N ASN A 119 7.22 -1.64 23.95
CA ASN A 119 7.11 -3.09 23.76
C ASN A 119 7.27 -3.48 22.29
N PHE A 120 6.68 -2.71 21.38
CA PHE A 120 6.80 -2.96 19.96
C PHE A 120 8.23 -2.80 19.43
N ILE A 121 8.93 -1.75 19.87
CA ILE A 121 10.35 -1.55 19.53
C ILE A 121 11.18 -2.70 20.09
N ASN A 122 10.97 -3.09 21.34
CA ASN A 122 11.68 -4.21 21.97
C ASN A 122 11.46 -5.52 21.24
N GLN A 123 10.23 -5.81 20.82
CA GLN A 123 9.92 -7.00 20.03
C GLN A 123 10.62 -6.95 18.67
N SER A 124 10.55 -5.82 17.98
CA SER A 124 11.20 -5.63 16.67
C SER A 124 12.73 -5.81 16.74
N CYS A 125 13.37 -5.29 17.79
CA CYS A 125 14.80 -5.50 18.04
C CYS A 125 15.13 -6.98 18.27
N LYS A 126 14.33 -7.68 19.07
CA LYS A 126 14.50 -9.13 19.33
C LYS A 126 14.35 -9.95 18.06
N ASP A 127 13.29 -9.71 17.29
CA ASP A 127 13.00 -10.45 16.05
C ASP A 127 14.12 -10.27 15.02
N TRP A 128 14.66 -9.05 14.90
CA TRP A 128 15.79 -8.78 14.02
C TRP A 128 17.06 -9.54 14.43
N LEU A 129 17.39 -9.51 15.73
CA LEU A 129 18.56 -10.22 16.27
C LEU A 129 18.41 -11.72 16.08
N GLN A 130 17.25 -12.30 16.41
CA GLN A 130 16.97 -13.72 16.23
C GLN A 130 17.09 -14.14 14.77
N LYS A 131 16.47 -13.39 13.85
CA LYS A 131 16.54 -13.68 12.41
C LYS A 131 17.98 -13.63 11.90
N ARG A 132 18.77 -12.68 12.38
CA ARG A 132 20.18 -12.55 11.98
C ARG A 132 21.04 -13.69 12.53
N THR A 133 20.86 -14.06 13.79
CA THR A 133 21.58 -15.17 14.42
C THR A 133 21.23 -16.51 13.77
N SER A 134 19.95 -16.78 13.51
CA SER A 134 19.50 -18.01 12.80
C SER A 134 20.10 -18.11 11.40
N ASN A 135 20.18 -17.00 10.67
CA ASN A 135 20.82 -16.95 9.34
C ASN A 135 22.33 -17.16 9.39
N CYS A 136 22.99 -16.75 10.48
CA CYS A 136 24.42 -16.99 10.67
C CYS A 136 24.69 -18.46 11.05
N GLY A 137 23.85 -19.01 11.93
CA GLY A 137 23.89 -20.42 12.34
C GLY A 137 23.69 -21.40 11.20
N SER A 138 22.73 -21.16 10.30
CA SER A 138 22.51 -22.00 9.11
C SER A 138 23.68 -22.00 8.13
N ARG A 139 24.55 -20.98 8.19
CA ARG A 139 25.75 -20.86 7.36
C ARG A 139 27.02 -21.35 8.07
N GLY A 140 26.93 -21.79 9.32
CA GLY A 140 28.08 -22.17 10.15
C GLY A 140 29.02 -21.00 10.45
N THR A 141 28.51 -19.77 10.45
CA THR A 141 29.32 -18.55 10.63
C THR A 141 28.82 -17.72 11.80
N VAL A 142 29.69 -16.91 12.39
CA VAL A 142 29.35 -15.89 13.40
C VAL A 142 29.73 -14.49 12.91
N GLU A 143 28.88 -13.50 13.20
CA GLU A 143 29.03 -12.11 12.74
C GLU A 143 28.92 -11.11 13.90
N LEU A 144 29.68 -10.02 13.79
CA LEU A 144 29.57 -8.86 14.67
C LEU A 144 28.35 -8.00 14.30
N CYS A 145 27.38 -7.89 15.21
CA CYS A 145 26.03 -7.43 14.89
C CYS A 145 25.75 -5.96 15.23
N LEU A 146 26.60 -5.24 15.97
CA LEU A 146 26.33 -3.88 16.46
C LEU A 146 26.12 -2.87 15.33
N ARG A 147 27.10 -2.72 14.43
CA ARG A 147 26.99 -1.73 13.34
C ARG A 147 25.86 -2.04 12.37
N PRO A 148 25.68 -3.30 11.93
CA PRO A 148 24.53 -3.65 11.11
C PRO A 148 23.19 -3.41 11.81
N PHE A 149 23.10 -3.67 13.12
CA PHE A 149 21.92 -3.38 13.93
C PHE A 149 21.62 -1.89 13.95
N LEU A 150 22.59 -1.05 14.31
CA LEU A 150 22.38 0.40 14.42
C LEU A 150 21.93 1.01 13.09
N LYS A 151 22.50 0.55 11.96
CA LYS A 151 22.07 0.98 10.62
C LYS A 151 20.64 0.58 10.31
N TRP A 152 20.27 -0.65 10.64
CA TRP A 152 18.90 -1.11 10.47
C TRP A 152 17.94 -0.33 11.36
N PHE A 153 18.27 -0.17 12.64
CA PHE A 153 17.45 0.54 13.62
C PHE A 153 17.20 1.98 13.20
N GLN A 154 18.24 2.72 12.77
CA GLN A 154 18.10 4.09 12.28
C GLN A 154 17.19 4.19 11.05
N ARG A 155 17.22 3.19 10.16
CA ARG A 155 16.35 3.16 8.96
C ARG A 155 14.90 2.83 9.30
N GLU A 156 14.67 1.88 10.19
CA GLU A 156 13.31 1.43 10.55
C GLU A 156 12.69 2.25 11.68
N MET A 157 13.44 3.18 12.30
CA MET A 157 12.99 3.94 13.47
C MET A 157 11.65 4.64 13.21
N LEU A 158 11.50 5.30 12.06
CA LEU A 158 10.26 6.01 11.71
C LEU A 158 9.06 5.06 11.60
N ASN A 159 9.25 3.94 10.88
CA ASN A 159 8.22 2.92 10.71
C ASN A 159 7.80 2.30 12.04
N MET A 160 8.77 2.01 12.91
CA MET A 160 8.50 1.48 14.25
C MET A 160 7.68 2.45 15.11
N PHE A 161 7.98 3.75 15.02
CA PHE A 161 7.21 4.79 15.70
C PHE A 161 5.79 4.90 15.15
N ILE A 162 5.61 4.93 13.83
CA ILE A 162 4.28 5.02 13.20
C ILE A 162 3.43 3.82 13.61
N ALA A 163 3.96 2.60 13.47
CA ALA A 163 3.22 1.38 13.81
C ALA A 163 2.93 1.26 15.32
N GLY A 164 3.92 1.55 16.17
CA GLY A 164 3.74 1.47 17.63
C GLY A 164 2.79 2.54 18.17
N LEU A 165 2.80 3.76 17.64
CA LEU A 165 1.87 4.82 18.06
C LEU A 165 0.43 4.57 17.58
N ARG A 166 0.24 3.93 16.41
CA ARG A 166 -1.09 3.46 15.98
C ARG A 166 -1.65 2.46 16.99
N ARG A 167 -0.84 1.51 17.48
CA ARG A 167 -1.24 0.55 18.52
C ARG A 167 -1.55 1.22 19.85
N GLU A 168 -0.75 2.19 20.28
CA GLU A 168 -1.02 2.96 21.50
C GLU A 168 -2.35 3.72 21.39
N ARG A 169 -2.64 4.33 20.23
CA ARG A 169 -3.92 5.01 19.99
C ARG A 169 -5.12 4.07 20.14
N LEU A 170 -5.03 2.86 19.60
CA LEU A 170 -6.08 1.84 19.74
C LEU A 170 -6.28 1.44 21.21
N ILE A 171 -5.19 1.24 21.96
CA ILE A 171 -5.26 0.90 23.39
C ILE A 171 -5.88 2.04 24.21
N CYS A 172 -5.52 3.31 23.93
CA CYS A 172 -6.11 4.47 24.59
C CYS A 172 -7.62 4.58 24.31
N ASN A 173 -8.04 4.36 23.06
CA ASN A 173 -9.46 4.37 22.69
C ASN A 173 -10.24 3.26 23.40
N ALA A 174 -9.69 2.05 23.47
CA ALA A 174 -10.31 0.93 24.17
C ALA A 174 -10.43 1.21 25.69
N LYS A 175 -9.38 1.77 26.32
CA LYS A 175 -9.42 2.17 27.73
C LYS A 175 -10.47 3.26 28.00
N ALA A 176 -10.60 4.24 27.09
CA ALA A 176 -11.64 5.27 27.19
C ALA A 176 -13.06 4.68 27.12
N GLN A 177 -13.21 3.51 26.49
CA GLN A 177 -14.44 2.72 26.44
C GLN A 177 -14.56 1.70 27.60
N GLY A 178 -13.68 1.76 28.60
CA GLY A 178 -13.67 0.82 29.75
C GLY A 178 -13.12 -0.58 29.43
N ILE A 179 -12.55 -0.78 28.24
CA ILE A 179 -12.01 -2.07 27.79
C ILE A 179 -10.52 -2.13 28.14
N THR A 180 -10.12 -3.09 28.98
CA THR A 180 -8.71 -3.30 29.33
C THR A 180 -8.05 -4.26 28.33
N CYS A 181 -7.25 -3.72 27.41
CA CYS A 181 -6.50 -4.50 26.45
C CYS A 181 -5.31 -5.22 27.11
N VAL A 182 -5.30 -6.55 27.11
CA VAL A 182 -4.15 -7.37 27.50
C VAL A 182 -3.45 -7.86 26.23
N ILE A 183 -2.18 -7.46 26.06
CA ILE A 183 -1.35 -7.90 24.93
C ILE A 183 -0.84 -9.33 25.21
N PRO A 184 -1.05 -10.31 24.31
CA PRO A 184 -0.53 -11.67 24.47
C PRO A 184 0.99 -11.65 24.57
N GLY A 185 1.54 -12.09 25.70
CA GLY A 185 2.99 -12.08 25.99
C GLY A 185 3.39 -11.45 27.32
N SER A 186 2.48 -10.75 28.03
CA SER A 186 2.76 -10.17 29.37
C SER A 186 2.24 -11.01 30.55
N LEU A 187 1.73 -12.23 30.33
CA LEU A 187 1.34 -13.12 31.43
C LEU A 187 2.58 -13.77 32.03
N LYS A 188 3.03 -13.28 33.20
CA LYS A 188 3.89 -14.09 34.08
C LYS A 188 3.07 -15.30 34.51
N LYS A 189 3.56 -16.51 34.24
CA LYS A 189 2.93 -17.75 34.76
C LYS A 189 2.83 -17.62 36.28
N PRO A 190 1.66 -17.91 36.89
CA PRO A 190 1.61 -18.05 38.33
C PRO A 190 2.47 -19.27 38.72
N SER A 191 3.51 -19.04 39.53
CA SER A 191 4.27 -20.09 40.19
C SER A 191 3.37 -20.72 41.26
N GLY A 192 2.68 -21.80 40.91
CA GLY A 192 2.03 -22.70 41.85
C GLY A 192 2.92 -23.90 42.08
N GLU A 193 3.84 -23.81 43.03
CA GLU A 193 4.38 -25.00 43.68
C GLU A 193 3.30 -25.52 44.64
N ASN A 194 2.66 -26.63 44.28
CA ASN A 194 1.99 -27.50 45.24
C ASN A 194 2.75 -28.82 45.23
N SER A 195 3.74 -28.94 46.11
CA SER A 195 4.20 -30.24 46.57
C SER A 195 3.15 -30.80 47.55
N ARG A 196 2.62 -31.96 47.21
CA ARG A 196 2.02 -32.85 48.19
C ARG A 196 3.15 -33.40 49.06
N ASN A 197 2.98 -33.36 50.37
CA ASN A 197 3.38 -34.46 51.25
C ASN A 197 2.48 -34.48 52.48
N ASP A 198 2.00 -35.68 52.77
CA ASP A 198 1.26 -36.07 53.97
C ASP A 198 2.05 -35.75 55.25
N SER A 199 1.33 -35.38 56.32
CA SER A 199 1.44 -36.04 57.63
C SER A 199 0.36 -35.55 58.59
N ILE A 200 -0.25 -36.55 59.21
CA ILE A 200 -1.17 -36.63 60.34
C ILE A 200 -0.63 -35.87 61.58
N ASP A 201 -1.44 -35.07 62.30
CA ASP A 201 -2.04 -35.41 63.62
C ASP A 201 -2.65 -34.21 64.39
N ASP A 202 -3.76 -34.54 65.06
CA ASP A 202 -4.27 -34.09 66.37
C ASP A 202 -4.77 -32.64 66.69
N ARG A 203 -6.07 -32.62 67.03
CA ARG A 203 -6.73 -32.10 68.26
C ARG A 203 -7.31 -30.68 68.41
N SER A 204 -8.65 -30.70 68.59
CA SER A 204 -9.49 -30.02 69.63
C SER A 204 -9.92 -28.57 69.37
N ALA A 205 -11.22 -28.31 69.15
CA ALA A 205 -12.25 -27.90 70.14
C ALA A 205 -12.12 -26.40 70.49
N ASP A 206 -13.11 -25.51 70.42
CA ASP A 206 -14.53 -25.57 70.83
C ASP A 206 -15.26 -24.26 70.38
N PRO A 207 -16.55 -23.99 70.71
CA PRO A 207 -17.54 -23.44 69.76
C PRO A 207 -18.22 -22.10 70.18
N ALA A 208 -19.23 -21.71 69.38
CA ALA A 208 -20.28 -20.69 69.61
C ALA A 208 -19.85 -19.22 69.40
N GLU A 209 -20.62 -18.33 68.78
CA GLU A 209 -22.01 -17.99 69.12
C GLU A 209 -22.81 -17.39 67.94
N SER A 210 -24.12 -17.58 68.03
CA SER A 210 -25.18 -17.34 67.04
C SER A 210 -25.78 -15.93 67.09
N THR A 211 -26.23 -15.39 65.95
CA THR A 211 -27.50 -14.62 65.86
C THR A 211 -28.16 -14.75 64.48
N LYS A 212 -29.49 -14.67 64.48
CA LYS A 212 -30.46 -15.24 63.53
C LYS A 212 -30.79 -14.38 62.29
N LEU A 213 -31.21 -15.11 61.24
CA LEU A 213 -32.18 -14.87 60.16
C LEU A 213 -32.68 -13.45 59.84
N ASP A 214 -32.62 -13.09 58.55
CA ASP A 214 -33.85 -12.87 57.77
C ASP A 214 -33.69 -13.21 56.27
N LYS A 215 -34.80 -13.61 55.64
CA LYS A 215 -34.92 -14.15 54.27
C LYS A 215 -34.90 -13.05 53.19
N GLY A 216 -34.27 -13.35 52.05
CA GLY A 216 -34.84 -12.99 50.75
C GLY A 216 -33.91 -12.44 49.66
N LYS A 217 -33.91 -13.17 48.53
CA LYS A 217 -33.61 -12.76 47.14
C LYS A 217 -32.16 -12.72 46.66
N SER A 218 -31.90 -13.70 45.79
CA SER A 218 -30.93 -13.77 44.69
C SER A 218 -30.43 -12.43 44.14
N GLY A 219 -29.12 -12.21 44.24
CA GLY A 219 -28.37 -11.26 43.43
C GLY A 219 -27.09 -11.93 42.95
N ASN A 220 -27.04 -12.29 41.66
CA ASN A 220 -25.83 -12.75 41.00
C ASN A 220 -24.77 -11.65 41.04
N GLN A 221 -23.62 -11.92 41.65
CA GLN A 221 -22.43 -11.10 41.48
C GLN A 221 -21.95 -11.25 40.04
N SER A 222 -22.09 -10.16 39.29
CA SER A 222 -21.64 -10.01 37.91
C SER A 222 -20.12 -10.10 37.84
N PHE A 223 -19.61 -11.12 37.16
CA PHE A 223 -18.25 -11.12 36.63
C PHE A 223 -18.14 -10.04 35.53
N SER A 224 -17.17 -9.14 35.65
CA SER A 224 -16.81 -8.19 34.59
C SER A 224 -16.23 -8.94 33.38
N PRO A 225 -16.61 -8.61 32.13
CA PRO A 225 -16.17 -9.36 30.96
C PRO A 225 -14.71 -9.05 30.62
N ILE A 226 -13.88 -10.10 30.61
CA ILE A 226 -12.52 -10.07 30.07
C ILE A 226 -12.63 -10.23 28.55
N ALA A 227 -12.36 -9.18 27.80
CA ALA A 227 -12.27 -9.24 26.34
C ALA A 227 -10.84 -9.54 25.92
N VAL A 228 -10.65 -10.67 25.22
CA VAL A 228 -9.44 -10.91 24.42
C VAL A 228 -9.55 -10.01 23.19
N VAL A 229 -8.68 -9.01 23.09
CA VAL A 229 -8.61 -8.13 21.93
C VAL A 229 -7.92 -8.86 20.78
N ASP A 230 -8.72 -9.30 19.81
CA ASP A 230 -8.28 -9.68 18.47
C ASP A 230 -7.95 -8.40 17.66
N GLU A 231 -6.89 -8.44 16.86
CA GLU A 231 -6.18 -7.27 16.30
C GLU A 231 -6.93 -6.60 15.12
N ASN A 232 -8.25 -6.79 14.96
CA ASN A 232 -9.01 -6.22 13.84
C ASN A 232 -10.51 -5.98 14.14
N LEU A 233 -10.84 -4.97 14.95
CA LEU A 233 -12.21 -4.48 15.06
C LEU A 233 -12.25 -2.94 15.00
N GLU A 234 -12.85 -2.37 13.95
CA GLU A 234 -13.34 -0.99 13.92
C GLU A 234 -14.87 -1.01 14.00
N ILE A 235 -15.38 -0.32 15.02
CA ILE A 235 -16.80 -0.17 15.35
C ILE A 235 -17.37 1.01 14.53
N ARG A 236 -18.51 0.77 13.86
CA ARG A 236 -19.35 1.80 13.22
C ARG A 236 -20.29 2.40 14.26
N GLU A 237 -20.34 3.73 14.35
CA GLU A 237 -21.40 4.45 15.07
C GLU A 237 -22.73 4.29 14.32
N SER A 238 -23.79 3.93 15.04
CA SER A 238 -25.14 3.74 14.51
C SER A 238 -26.12 4.69 15.18
N THR A 239 -26.93 5.37 14.37
CA THR A 239 -28.09 6.15 14.80
C THR A 239 -29.37 5.49 14.26
N GLY A 240 -30.35 5.31 15.16
CA GLY A 240 -31.77 5.53 14.86
C GLY A 240 -32.61 4.44 14.18
N ASN A 241 -33.12 3.53 15.01
CA ASN A 241 -34.36 2.73 14.98
C ASN A 241 -35.48 3.01 13.94
N SER A 242 -36.06 1.95 13.34
CA SER A 242 -37.52 1.64 13.33
C SER A 242 -37.86 0.30 12.63
N ASP A 243 -38.40 -0.63 13.43
CA ASP A 243 -39.51 -1.57 13.21
C ASP A 243 -39.75 -2.30 11.87
N SER A 244 -39.69 -3.64 11.92
CA SER A 244 -40.84 -4.58 11.90
C SER A 244 -40.71 -5.83 11.00
N GLN A 245 -40.78 -6.98 11.69
CA GLN A 245 -41.40 -8.28 11.39
C GLN A 245 -41.00 -9.12 10.15
N GLY A 246 -40.72 -10.41 10.43
CA GLY A 246 -41.08 -11.53 9.54
C GLY A 246 -40.01 -12.59 9.29
N THR A 247 -40.01 -13.66 10.12
CA THR A 247 -39.92 -15.10 9.77
C THR A 247 -39.36 -15.48 8.37
N SER A 248 -38.44 -16.42 8.14
CA SER A 248 -38.20 -17.74 8.73
C SER A 248 -37.02 -18.41 8.00
N ARG A 249 -36.19 -19.18 8.72
CA ARG A 249 -35.35 -20.27 8.17
C ARG A 249 -36.29 -21.42 7.69
N PRO A 250 -35.95 -22.29 6.71
CA PRO A 250 -34.78 -23.18 6.83
C PRO A 250 -34.07 -23.62 5.52
N GLN A 251 -32.90 -24.22 5.76
CA GLN A 251 -32.21 -25.36 5.10
C GLN A 251 -32.16 -25.58 3.58
N CYS A 252 -30.93 -25.90 3.17
CA CYS A 252 -30.51 -26.60 1.97
C CYS A 252 -31.27 -27.92 1.74
N SER A 253 -31.59 -28.17 0.47
CA SER A 253 -31.71 -29.51 -0.10
C SER A 253 -31.07 -29.54 -1.49
N VAL A 254 -30.28 -30.59 -1.70
CA VAL A 254 -29.56 -30.99 -2.91
C VAL A 254 -30.54 -31.53 -3.97
N PHE A 255 -30.07 -31.67 -5.22
CA PHE A 255 -30.59 -32.32 -6.45
C PHE A 255 -30.71 -31.30 -7.60
N SER A 256 -29.72 -31.22 -8.50
CA SER A 256 -29.49 -32.05 -9.70
C SER A 256 -30.54 -31.83 -10.78
N ASP A 257 -30.18 -31.10 -11.84
CA ASP A 257 -30.54 -31.52 -13.20
C ASP A 257 -29.59 -30.93 -14.24
N ASP A 258 -29.11 -31.85 -15.07
CA ASP A 258 -28.16 -31.74 -16.16
C ASP A 258 -28.91 -31.47 -17.47
N SER A 259 -28.33 -30.65 -18.36
CA SER A 259 -28.60 -30.67 -19.80
C SER A 259 -27.63 -29.72 -20.50
N SER A 260 -26.50 -30.26 -20.97
CA SER A 260 -25.72 -29.69 -22.06
C SER A 260 -25.85 -30.57 -23.31
N PRO A 261 -25.92 -30.00 -24.53
CA PRO A 261 -25.56 -30.74 -25.73
C PRO A 261 -24.06 -30.58 -26.06
N SER A 262 -23.48 -31.71 -26.42
CA SER A 262 -22.10 -32.04 -26.76
C SER A 262 -21.56 -31.46 -28.07
N LEU A 263 -20.23 -31.31 -28.16
CA LEU A 263 -19.34 -31.53 -29.35
C LEU A 263 -17.86 -31.20 -28.96
N PRO A 264 -16.84 -31.67 -29.71
CA PRO A 264 -16.26 -33.01 -29.76
C PRO A 264 -14.88 -33.11 -29.06
N GLU A 265 -14.44 -34.34 -28.78
CA GLU A 265 -13.14 -34.66 -28.18
C GLU A 265 -11.97 -34.44 -29.17
N ILE A 266 -10.92 -33.77 -28.71
CA ILE A 266 -9.58 -33.80 -29.32
C ILE A 266 -8.58 -34.06 -28.19
N GLU A 267 -7.92 -35.22 -28.24
CA GLU A 267 -6.77 -35.57 -27.41
C GLU A 267 -5.56 -34.70 -27.76
N SER A 268 -4.83 -34.21 -26.77
CA SER A 268 -3.39 -33.91 -26.92
C SER A 268 -2.70 -33.67 -25.57
N ASP A 269 -1.43 -34.04 -25.57
CA ASP A 269 -0.58 -34.39 -24.44
C ASP A 269 -0.23 -33.27 -23.45
N LYS A 270 -0.01 -33.69 -22.20
CA LYS A 270 0.55 -32.88 -21.12
C LYS A 270 2.05 -32.69 -21.33
N GLN A 271 2.46 -31.48 -21.71
CA GLN A 271 3.84 -31.00 -21.49
C GLN A 271 3.82 -29.60 -20.88
N SER A 272 4.47 -29.49 -19.72
CA SER A 272 4.68 -28.25 -18.98
C SER A 272 5.63 -27.33 -19.75
N VAL A 273 5.10 -26.22 -20.28
CA VAL A 273 5.90 -25.17 -20.92
C VAL A 273 6.27 -24.07 -19.92
N SER A 274 7.50 -23.58 -20.04
CA SER A 274 8.11 -22.62 -19.13
C SER A 274 7.67 -21.18 -19.45
N ALA A 275 7.76 -20.27 -18.47
CA ALA A 275 7.42 -18.85 -18.62
C ALA A 275 8.18 -18.11 -19.73
N SER A 276 9.26 -18.70 -20.26
CA SER A 276 10.09 -18.19 -21.35
C SER A 276 9.45 -18.40 -22.73
N ASP A 277 8.54 -19.37 -22.88
CA ASP A 277 8.02 -19.79 -24.18
C ASP A 277 6.78 -18.98 -24.62
N VAL A 278 6.09 -18.33 -23.67
CA VAL A 278 4.93 -17.46 -23.95
C VAL A 278 5.34 -16.15 -24.65
N ALA A 279 6.59 -15.71 -24.46
CA ALA A 279 7.11 -14.51 -25.13
C ALA A 279 7.42 -14.73 -26.62
N ASN A 280 7.62 -15.97 -27.07
CA ASN A 280 8.12 -16.27 -28.42
C ASN A 280 7.03 -16.58 -29.47
N GLN A 281 5.74 -16.43 -29.14
CA GLN A 281 4.64 -16.58 -30.10
C GLN A 281 3.75 -15.32 -30.26
N MET A 282 4.33 -14.12 -30.17
CA MET A 282 3.60 -12.89 -30.49
C MET A 282 4.39 -11.94 -31.39
N LYS A 283 4.48 -12.30 -32.68
CA LYS A 283 4.63 -11.30 -33.75
C LYS A 283 3.25 -10.70 -34.04
N LEU A 284 2.78 -9.81 -33.18
CA LEU A 284 1.83 -8.79 -33.61
C LEU A 284 2.59 -7.48 -33.73
N SER A 285 2.49 -6.81 -34.88
CA SER A 285 2.94 -5.43 -35.13
C SER A 285 2.12 -4.38 -34.34
N ALA A 286 1.44 -4.80 -33.28
CA ALA A 286 0.52 -4.01 -32.49
C ALA A 286 1.23 -3.33 -31.31
N ASP A 287 0.76 -2.15 -30.93
CA ASP A 287 1.23 -1.46 -29.73
C ASP A 287 0.94 -2.32 -28.50
N GLN A 288 1.99 -2.92 -27.95
CA GLN A 288 1.91 -3.72 -26.74
C GLN A 288 2.05 -2.81 -25.51
N LEU A 289 1.06 -2.87 -24.62
CA LEU A 289 1.02 -2.13 -23.38
C LEU A 289 1.17 -3.10 -22.20
N GLU A 290 2.17 -2.86 -21.38
CA GLU A 290 2.33 -3.45 -20.07
C GLU A 290 1.33 -2.82 -19.10
N VAL A 291 0.50 -3.65 -18.47
CA VAL A 291 -0.46 -3.25 -17.44
C VAL A 291 0.07 -3.69 -16.09
N ARG A 292 0.27 -2.73 -15.17
CA ARG A 292 0.78 -3.04 -13.83
C ARG A 292 0.16 -2.16 -12.76
N PHE A 293 0.15 -2.64 -11.54
CA PHE A 293 -0.12 -1.81 -10.38
C PHE A 293 1.12 -0.97 -10.03
N ALA A 294 0.89 0.22 -9.48
CA ALA A 294 1.94 1.10 -8.99
C ALA A 294 2.66 0.50 -7.78
N GLU A 295 1.90 -0.17 -6.93
CA GLU A 295 2.27 -0.79 -5.67
C GLU A 295 1.18 -1.82 -5.30
N LEU A 296 1.51 -2.77 -4.45
CA LEU A 296 0.61 -3.81 -3.96
C LEU A 296 0.93 -4.06 -2.49
N ASP A 297 0.01 -3.70 -1.60
CA ASP A 297 0.14 -4.05 -0.18
C ASP A 297 -0.62 -5.35 0.08
N THR A 298 0.11 -6.40 0.43
CA THR A 298 -0.48 -7.72 0.72
C THR A 298 -0.07 -8.25 2.09
N SER A 299 -0.94 -9.03 2.71
CA SER A 299 -0.63 -9.81 3.91
C SER A 299 0.31 -10.98 3.63
N GLU A 300 0.86 -11.60 4.68
CA GLU A 300 1.74 -12.78 4.55
C GLU A 300 1.04 -14.01 3.97
N SER A 301 -0.26 -14.18 4.23
CA SER A 301 -1.06 -15.29 3.69
C SER A 301 -1.39 -15.16 2.19
N PHE A 302 -0.98 -14.06 1.54
CA PHE A 302 -1.14 -13.88 0.09
C PHE A 302 -0.05 -14.64 -0.65
N GLY A 303 -0.44 -15.61 -1.48
CA GLY A 303 0.47 -16.33 -2.36
C GLY A 303 0.67 -15.59 -3.67
N THR A 304 -0.17 -15.91 -4.64
CA THR A 304 -0.16 -15.35 -5.99
C THR A 304 -1.55 -14.92 -6.44
N MET A 305 -1.63 -14.02 -7.42
CA MET A 305 -2.88 -13.61 -8.03
C MET A 305 -2.73 -13.51 -9.55
N THR A 306 -3.61 -14.15 -10.30
CA THR A 306 -3.64 -14.07 -11.77
C THR A 306 -4.98 -13.53 -12.23
N ALA A 307 -4.98 -12.67 -13.24
CA ALA A 307 -6.21 -12.19 -13.85
C ALA A 307 -6.82 -13.27 -14.75
N GLN A 308 -8.09 -13.61 -14.52
CA GLN A 308 -8.81 -14.56 -15.38
C GLN A 308 -9.59 -13.84 -16.48
N LYS A 309 -10.31 -12.78 -16.09
CA LYS A 309 -11.06 -11.92 -17.04
C LYS A 309 -10.96 -10.47 -16.58
N LEU A 310 -10.53 -9.58 -17.46
CA LEU A 310 -10.41 -8.16 -17.21
C LEU A 310 -11.43 -7.36 -18.03
N CYS A 311 -12.16 -6.47 -17.37
CA CYS A 311 -13.13 -5.59 -18.01
C CYS A 311 -12.46 -4.28 -18.44
N PHE A 312 -12.09 -4.19 -19.71
CA PHE A 312 -11.50 -2.99 -20.29
C PHE A 312 -12.56 -2.08 -20.89
N VAL A 313 -12.38 -0.77 -20.70
CA VAL A 313 -13.07 0.25 -21.48
C VAL A 313 -12.05 0.86 -22.42
N PHE A 314 -12.19 0.55 -23.71
CA PHE A 314 -11.39 1.12 -24.77
C PHE A 314 -12.07 2.36 -25.38
N GLN A 315 -11.29 3.15 -26.08
CA GLN A 315 -11.75 4.27 -26.88
C GLN A 315 -11.20 4.11 -28.30
N CYS A 316 -12.08 4.14 -29.30
CA CYS A 316 -11.67 4.11 -30.70
C CYS A 316 -10.78 5.31 -31.03
N THR A 317 -9.64 5.08 -31.67
CA THR A 317 -8.68 6.14 -32.01
C THR A 317 -9.25 7.13 -33.02
N HIS A 318 -10.12 6.68 -33.94
CA HIS A 318 -10.73 7.49 -34.99
C HIS A 318 -11.90 8.34 -34.50
N CYS A 319 -12.97 7.73 -34.00
CA CYS A 319 -14.21 8.45 -33.64
C CYS A 319 -14.37 8.73 -32.14
N LYS A 320 -13.41 8.33 -31.30
CA LYS A 320 -13.41 8.52 -29.85
C LYS A 320 -14.59 7.86 -29.10
N THR A 321 -15.34 6.98 -29.77
CA THR A 321 -16.41 6.16 -29.17
C THR A 321 -15.81 5.15 -28.20
N LYS A 322 -16.47 4.96 -27.05
CA LYS A 322 -16.05 3.99 -26.03
C LYS A 322 -16.58 2.60 -26.36
N LEU A 323 -15.78 1.58 -26.08
CA LEU A 323 -16.13 0.18 -26.25
C LEU A 323 -15.76 -0.57 -24.97
N GLU A 324 -16.72 -1.25 -24.37
CA GLU A 324 -16.49 -2.13 -23.22
C GLU A 324 -16.26 -3.56 -23.69
N CYS A 325 -15.24 -4.22 -23.13
CA CYS A 325 -14.89 -5.59 -23.49
C CYS A 325 -14.34 -6.35 -22.28
N LEU A 326 -14.81 -7.58 -22.10
CA LEU A 326 -14.28 -8.50 -21.10
C LEU A 326 -13.26 -9.44 -21.76
N LEU A 327 -11.97 -9.20 -21.52
CA LEU A 327 -10.88 -9.99 -22.09
C LEU A 327 -10.40 -11.07 -21.12
N ALA A 328 -10.42 -12.32 -21.56
CA ALA A 328 -9.81 -13.43 -20.84
C ALA A 328 -8.33 -13.60 -21.22
N ASP A 329 -7.57 -14.27 -20.36
CA ASP A 329 -6.16 -14.55 -20.61
C ASP A 329 -5.94 -15.34 -21.92
N GLY A 330 -5.02 -14.87 -22.76
CA GLY A 330 -4.65 -15.45 -24.03
C GLY A 330 -5.65 -15.25 -25.17
N VAL A 331 -6.85 -14.73 -24.89
CA VAL A 331 -7.94 -14.59 -25.88
C VAL A 331 -7.81 -13.27 -26.64
N GLN A 332 -7.89 -13.37 -27.96
CA GLN A 332 -7.96 -12.21 -28.85
C GLN A 332 -9.42 -11.84 -29.10
N PHE A 333 -9.72 -10.56 -28.94
CA PHE A 333 -10.97 -9.92 -29.30
C PHE A 333 -10.77 -9.12 -30.59
N SER A 334 -11.66 -9.31 -31.56
CA SER A 334 -11.71 -8.54 -32.80
C SER A 334 -13.15 -8.16 -33.09
N THR A 335 -13.40 -6.89 -33.36
CA THR A 335 -14.73 -6.38 -33.73
C THR A 335 -14.61 -5.14 -34.61
N THR A 336 -15.73 -4.61 -35.10
CA THR A 336 -15.78 -3.32 -35.82
C THR A 336 -16.37 -2.24 -34.93
N CYS A 337 -15.82 -1.03 -35.02
CA CYS A 337 -16.32 0.11 -34.27
C CYS A 337 -17.73 0.49 -34.73
N GLN A 338 -18.68 0.61 -33.80
CA GLN A 338 -20.09 0.88 -34.13
C GLN A 338 -20.34 2.21 -34.85
N LYS A 339 -19.44 3.20 -34.75
CA LYS A 339 -19.63 4.52 -35.40
C LYS A 339 -18.86 4.71 -36.69
N CYS A 340 -17.62 4.24 -36.75
CA CYS A 340 -16.75 4.45 -37.92
C CYS A 340 -16.43 3.17 -38.69
N HIS A 341 -16.97 2.03 -38.24
CA HIS A 341 -16.80 0.70 -38.84
C HIS A 341 -15.35 0.23 -39.01
N THR A 342 -14.39 0.95 -38.43
CA THR A 342 -12.98 0.54 -38.42
C THR A 342 -12.82 -0.73 -37.59
N GLU A 343 -12.05 -1.68 -38.12
CA GLU A 343 -11.66 -2.87 -37.39
C GLU A 343 -10.81 -2.51 -36.17
N VAL A 344 -11.14 -3.12 -35.04
CA VAL A 344 -10.48 -2.92 -33.76
C VAL A 344 -10.16 -4.27 -33.14
N LEU A 345 -8.96 -4.37 -32.58
CA LEU A 345 -8.46 -5.61 -32.01
C LEU A 345 -7.83 -5.35 -30.65
N ALA A 346 -8.06 -6.27 -29.72
CA ALA A 346 -7.41 -6.27 -28.40
C ALA A 346 -7.10 -7.70 -27.97
N ARG A 347 -5.93 -7.93 -27.38
CA ARG A 347 -5.56 -9.23 -26.81
C ARG A 347 -4.89 -9.03 -25.47
N PHE A 348 -5.33 -9.77 -24.46
CA PHE A 348 -4.77 -9.72 -23.12
C PHE A 348 -4.00 -11.01 -22.81
N CYS A 349 -2.82 -10.86 -22.22
CA CYS A 349 -2.02 -11.95 -21.68
C CYS A 349 -1.75 -11.65 -20.19
N ALA A 350 -2.29 -12.47 -19.32
CA ALA A 350 -2.13 -12.32 -17.88
C ALA A 350 -0.71 -12.66 -17.44
N CYS A 351 -0.28 -12.05 -16.35
CA CYS A 351 0.91 -12.44 -15.62
C CYS A 351 0.54 -12.81 -14.19
N CYS A 352 1.42 -13.56 -13.55
CA CYS A 352 1.29 -13.92 -12.14
C CYS A 352 1.78 -12.74 -11.28
N ILE A 353 0.83 -12.12 -10.57
CA ILE A 353 1.12 -11.12 -9.54
C ILE A 353 1.52 -11.89 -8.28
N HIS A 354 2.62 -11.47 -7.67
CA HIS A 354 3.02 -11.93 -6.34
C HIS A 354 3.55 -10.73 -5.56
N ARG A 355 3.91 -10.91 -4.29
CA ARG A 355 4.35 -9.80 -3.41
C ARG A 355 5.46 -8.91 -3.99
N HIS A 356 6.29 -9.41 -4.90
CA HIS A 356 7.38 -8.66 -5.53
C HIS A 356 7.16 -8.39 -7.04
N SER A 357 6.02 -8.79 -7.61
CA SER A 357 5.66 -8.52 -9.00
C SER A 357 4.28 -7.88 -9.08
N PHE A 358 4.26 -6.63 -9.53
CA PHE A 358 3.04 -5.84 -9.72
C PHE A 358 2.48 -5.93 -11.14
N LEU A 359 3.02 -6.82 -11.96
CA LEU A 359 2.67 -6.96 -13.37
C LEU A 359 1.37 -7.76 -13.51
N LEU A 360 0.30 -7.07 -13.94
CA LEU A 360 -0.99 -7.69 -14.19
C LEU A 360 -0.99 -8.48 -15.51
N GLY A 361 -0.27 -7.97 -16.51
CA GLY A 361 -0.13 -8.61 -17.81
C GLY A 361 0.20 -7.63 -18.93
N TYR A 362 0.07 -8.10 -20.15
CA TYR A 362 0.26 -7.32 -21.38
C TYR A 362 -1.03 -7.26 -22.17
N VAL A 363 -1.30 -6.10 -22.76
CA VAL A 363 -2.43 -5.89 -23.66
C VAL A 363 -1.88 -5.41 -25.00
N ALA A 364 -2.12 -6.17 -26.07
CA ALA A 364 -1.86 -5.72 -27.43
C ALA A 364 -3.14 -5.14 -28.01
N ILE A 365 -3.09 -3.90 -28.53
CA ILE A 365 -4.26 -3.23 -29.13
C ILE A 365 -3.95 -2.71 -30.53
N SER A 366 -4.98 -2.69 -31.38
CA SER A 366 -4.97 -2.06 -32.70
C SER A 366 -6.28 -1.30 -32.92
N GLY A 367 -6.19 -0.04 -33.38
CA GLY A 367 -7.37 0.83 -33.59
C GLY A 367 -8.06 1.32 -32.30
N LEU A 368 -7.50 1.01 -31.13
CA LEU A 368 -8.04 1.32 -29.80
C LEU A 368 -7.00 2.05 -28.94
N ALA A 369 -7.50 2.81 -27.98
CA ALA A 369 -6.74 3.36 -26.85
C ALA A 369 -7.41 2.91 -25.54
N ILE A 370 -6.63 2.62 -24.49
CA ILE A 370 -7.20 2.24 -23.18
C ILE A 370 -7.75 3.49 -22.49
N PHE A 371 -9.03 3.49 -22.16
CA PHE A 371 -9.68 4.57 -21.42
C PHE A 371 -9.81 4.24 -19.92
N ASP A 372 -10.20 3.01 -19.57
CA ASP A 372 -10.28 2.53 -18.18
C ASP A 372 -10.10 1.01 -18.10
N LEU A 373 -9.76 0.52 -16.92
CA LEU A 373 -9.84 -0.89 -16.55
C LEU A 373 -10.69 -1.01 -15.29
N VAL A 374 -11.86 -1.61 -15.42
CA VAL A 374 -12.88 -1.71 -14.37
C VAL A 374 -12.57 -2.93 -13.49
N LEU A 375 -11.68 -2.75 -12.51
CA LEU A 375 -11.28 -3.80 -11.58
C LEU A 375 -12.45 -4.47 -10.83
N PRO A 376 -13.52 -3.75 -10.40
CA PRO A 376 -14.63 -4.40 -9.71
C PRO A 376 -15.35 -5.46 -10.56
N ASN A 377 -15.43 -5.25 -11.87
CA ASN A 377 -16.05 -6.17 -12.84
C ASN A 377 -15.04 -7.20 -13.38
N SER A 378 -13.79 -7.15 -12.92
CA SER A 378 -12.74 -8.07 -13.31
C SER A 378 -12.66 -9.24 -12.31
N SER A 379 -12.25 -10.41 -12.81
CA SER A 379 -12.12 -11.64 -12.03
C SER A 379 -10.67 -12.10 -11.96
N PHE A 380 -10.27 -12.53 -10.77
CA PHE A 380 -8.92 -12.95 -10.46
C PHE A 380 -8.96 -14.31 -9.77
N LYS A 381 -7.88 -15.07 -9.94
CA LYS A 381 -7.60 -16.29 -9.20
C LYS A 381 -6.55 -15.95 -8.16
N LEU A 382 -6.87 -16.16 -6.89
CA LEU A 382 -6.05 -15.81 -5.74
C LEU A 382 -5.61 -17.10 -5.03
N SER A 383 -4.31 -17.28 -4.84
CA SER A 383 -3.72 -18.39 -4.10
C SER A 383 -3.39 -17.99 -2.67
N CYS A 384 -3.71 -18.86 -1.71
CA CYS A 384 -3.29 -18.74 -0.32
C CYS A 384 -1.87 -19.29 -0.16
N PHE A 385 -0.98 -18.51 0.46
CA PHE A 385 0.40 -18.93 0.71
C PHE A 385 0.49 -20.09 1.72
N GLU A 386 -0.43 -20.14 2.69
CA GLU A 386 -0.36 -21.07 3.83
C GLU A 386 -0.76 -22.51 3.45
N CYS A 387 -1.76 -22.66 2.58
CA CYS A 387 -2.28 -23.99 2.19
C CYS A 387 -2.25 -24.26 0.69
N GLY A 388 -1.82 -23.29 -0.13
CA GLY A 388 -1.77 -23.40 -1.59
C GLY A 388 -3.13 -23.36 -2.30
N ASP A 389 -4.25 -23.31 -1.56
CA ASP A 389 -5.59 -23.30 -2.14
C ASP A 389 -5.84 -22.06 -3.00
N GLU A 390 -6.52 -22.24 -4.13
CA GLU A 390 -6.81 -21.18 -5.08
C GLU A 390 -8.31 -20.89 -5.15
N GLN A 391 -8.67 -19.62 -5.00
CA GLN A 391 -10.06 -19.16 -5.01
C GLN A 391 -10.28 -18.06 -6.05
N ARG A 392 -11.47 -18.03 -6.65
CA ARG A 392 -11.86 -16.94 -7.56
C ARG A 392 -12.38 -15.76 -6.75
N VAL A 393 -11.89 -14.57 -7.06
CA VAL A 393 -12.22 -13.33 -6.36
C VAL A 393 -12.49 -12.20 -7.36
N THR A 394 -13.41 -11.31 -7.01
CA THR A 394 -13.88 -10.16 -7.80
C THR A 394 -14.10 -8.96 -6.88
N GLY A 395 -14.39 -7.78 -7.46
CA GLY A 395 -14.82 -6.62 -6.67
C GLY A 395 -13.70 -5.77 -6.10
N PHE A 396 -12.47 -5.90 -6.62
CA PHE A 396 -11.36 -5.08 -6.13
C PHE A 396 -11.50 -3.61 -6.55
N ASN A 397 -11.11 -2.73 -5.62
CA ASN A 397 -11.10 -1.30 -5.80
C ASN A 397 -9.66 -0.77 -5.68
N VAL A 398 -9.27 0.13 -6.58
CA VAL A 398 -7.97 0.83 -6.47
C VAL A 398 -7.91 1.63 -5.17
N ASN A 399 -6.77 1.63 -4.49
CA ASN A 399 -6.50 2.36 -3.25
C ASN A 399 -7.50 2.04 -2.12
N HIS A 400 -8.06 0.83 -2.10
CA HIS A 400 -8.94 0.34 -1.06
C HIS A 400 -8.43 -1.02 -0.57
N PRO A 401 -8.16 -1.19 0.73
CA PRO A 401 -7.77 -2.49 1.27
C PRO A 401 -8.97 -3.43 1.28
N GLU A 402 -8.81 -4.60 0.67
CA GLU A 402 -9.79 -5.67 0.65
C GLU A 402 -9.28 -6.84 1.50
N SER A 403 -10.09 -7.27 2.47
CA SER A 403 -9.83 -8.48 3.27
C SER A 403 -10.66 -9.65 2.75
N ARG A 404 -10.00 -10.78 2.51
CA ARG A 404 -10.62 -12.06 2.13
C ARG A 404 -10.15 -13.15 3.09
N TRP A 405 -10.89 -14.25 3.18
CA TRP A 405 -10.49 -15.43 3.94
C TRP A 405 -10.22 -16.58 2.99
N CYS A 406 -9.24 -17.41 3.30
CA CYS A 406 -9.02 -18.65 2.56
C CYS A 406 -10.19 -19.62 2.80
N SER A 407 -10.73 -20.20 1.73
CA SER A 407 -11.77 -21.24 1.77
C SER A 407 -11.37 -22.50 2.54
N ARG A 408 -10.06 -22.78 2.63
CA ARG A 408 -9.54 -24.02 3.21
C ARG A 408 -8.96 -23.85 4.61
N CYS A 409 -8.00 -22.94 4.78
CA CYS A 409 -7.34 -22.74 6.09
C CYS A 409 -7.87 -21.53 6.87
N HIS A 410 -8.82 -20.77 6.31
CA HIS A 410 -9.43 -19.59 6.93
C HIS A 410 -8.43 -18.46 7.25
N ALA A 411 -7.19 -18.55 6.75
CA ALA A 411 -6.20 -17.49 6.86
C ALA A 411 -6.72 -16.21 6.19
N LYS A 412 -6.54 -15.08 6.87
CA LYS A 412 -6.96 -13.77 6.39
C LYS A 412 -5.97 -13.23 5.36
N ILE A 413 -6.43 -13.03 4.13
CA ILE A 413 -5.67 -12.49 3.01
C ILE A 413 -6.10 -11.03 2.82
N ASN A 414 -5.22 -10.08 3.12
CA ASN A 414 -5.44 -8.65 2.85
C ASN A 414 -4.73 -8.27 1.56
N ILE A 415 -5.42 -7.54 0.68
CA ILE A 415 -4.91 -7.09 -0.61
C ILE A 415 -5.36 -5.65 -0.81
N GLN A 416 -4.41 -4.74 -1.00
CA GLN A 416 -4.68 -3.39 -1.45
C GLN A 416 -3.96 -3.18 -2.78
N LEU A 417 -4.75 -2.99 -3.83
CA LEU A 417 -4.22 -2.66 -5.15
C LEU A 417 -4.03 -1.15 -5.22
N ALA A 418 -2.80 -0.68 -5.41
CA ALA A 418 -2.60 0.72 -5.77
C ALA A 418 -3.07 0.97 -7.21
N CYS A 419 -2.86 2.18 -7.71
CA CYS A 419 -3.37 2.51 -9.04
C CYS A 419 -2.68 1.79 -10.19
N LEU A 420 -3.39 1.70 -11.31
CA LEU A 420 -2.93 1.10 -12.54
C LEU A 420 -2.02 2.06 -13.30
N LYS A 421 -0.93 1.50 -13.85
CA LYS A 421 0.00 2.16 -14.75
C LYS A 421 0.08 1.34 -16.04
N PHE A 422 0.01 2.04 -17.16
CA PHE A 422 0.18 1.46 -18.49
C PHE A 422 1.50 1.97 -19.06
N LYS A 423 2.35 1.07 -19.53
CA LYS A 423 3.63 1.41 -20.17
C LYS A 423 3.72 0.72 -21.52
N HIS A 424 4.24 1.37 -22.54
CA HIS A 424 4.55 0.67 -23.79
C HIS A 424 5.66 -0.35 -23.55
N ALA A 425 5.40 -1.61 -23.88
CA ALA A 425 6.41 -2.64 -23.99
C ALA A 425 7.12 -2.41 -25.33
N ASN A 426 8.34 -1.87 -25.27
CA ASN A 426 9.24 -1.55 -26.39
C ASN A 426 9.03 -0.19 -27.10
N LYS A 427 9.69 0.86 -26.60
CA LYS A 427 10.56 1.66 -27.49
C LYS A 427 11.91 0.98 -27.48
N ALA A 428 12.11 0.01 -28.37
CA ALA A 428 13.46 -0.41 -28.70
C ALA A 428 14.23 0.85 -29.13
N ILE A 429 15.44 0.99 -28.60
CA ILE A 429 16.39 2.02 -28.97
C ILE A 429 16.53 1.94 -30.50
N ASP A 430 16.18 3.02 -31.20
CA ASP A 430 16.43 3.23 -32.63
C ASP A 430 17.95 3.40 -32.82
N LEU A 431 18.68 2.29 -32.69
CA LEU A 431 20.02 2.14 -33.25
C LEU A 431 19.81 1.79 -34.72
N GLU A 432 20.50 2.54 -35.60
CA GLU A 432 20.45 2.49 -37.08
C GLU A 432 19.41 3.42 -37.75
N ARG A 433 19.42 4.72 -37.42
CA ARG A 433 19.14 5.75 -38.45
C ARG A 433 20.44 6.27 -39.05
N LYS A 434 20.67 5.92 -40.32
CA LYS A 434 21.72 6.50 -41.17
C LYS A 434 21.59 8.04 -41.15
N PRO A 435 22.69 8.80 -40.96
CA PRO A 435 22.63 10.25 -40.91
C PRO A 435 22.47 10.79 -42.33
N GLY A 436 21.24 11.11 -42.75
CA GLY A 436 21.05 11.76 -44.04
C GLY A 436 19.63 11.76 -44.60
N GLU A 437 18.63 12.25 -43.87
CA GLU A 437 17.42 12.78 -44.52
C GLU A 437 16.64 13.71 -43.58
N LYS A 438 16.57 14.99 -43.94
CA LYS A 438 15.83 16.01 -43.19
C LYS A 438 14.35 15.95 -43.59
N SER A 439 13.60 15.01 -43.03
CA SER A 439 12.14 15.02 -43.16
C SER A 439 11.51 15.84 -42.04
N LYS A 440 11.12 17.07 -42.39
CA LYS A 440 10.23 17.93 -41.59
C LYS A 440 8.83 17.31 -41.58
N VAL A 441 8.59 16.31 -40.72
CA VAL A 441 7.24 15.87 -40.39
C VAL A 441 7.03 16.18 -38.92
N LYS A 442 6.25 17.25 -38.65
CA LYS A 442 5.64 17.49 -37.33
C LYS A 442 4.68 16.33 -37.06
N GLN A 443 5.18 15.22 -36.53
CA GLN A 443 4.33 14.18 -35.99
C GLN A 443 3.63 14.77 -34.76
N ARG A 444 2.36 15.14 -34.93
CA ARG A 444 1.42 15.28 -33.82
C ARG A 444 1.34 13.91 -33.16
N THR A 445 2.07 13.72 -32.08
CA THR A 445 1.84 12.62 -31.15
C THR A 445 0.49 12.87 -30.50
N GLU A 446 -0.59 12.45 -31.17
CA GLU A 446 -1.92 12.47 -30.58
C GLU A 446 -1.90 11.51 -29.40
N GLN A 447 -2.08 12.13 -28.23
CA GLN A 447 -1.92 11.56 -26.91
C GLN A 447 -2.89 10.40 -26.74
N ILE A 448 -2.35 9.21 -26.54
CA ILE A 448 -3.09 8.11 -25.94
C ILE A 448 -3.45 8.60 -24.53
N ILE A 449 -4.74 8.85 -24.27
CA ILE A 449 -5.23 9.29 -22.96
C ILE A 449 -5.23 8.07 -22.03
N VAL A 450 -4.04 7.60 -21.69
CA VAL A 450 -3.81 6.83 -20.49
C VAL A 450 -3.94 7.82 -19.33
N LYS A 451 -4.84 7.53 -18.38
CA LYS A 451 -4.93 8.25 -17.10
C LYS A 451 -3.62 8.05 -16.32
N GLU A 452 -2.56 8.76 -16.69
CA GLU A 452 -1.32 8.75 -15.93
C GLU A 452 -1.56 9.53 -14.63
N GLU A 453 -1.56 8.81 -13.52
CA GLU A 453 -1.64 9.43 -12.20
C GLU A 453 -0.58 10.52 -12.03
N GLY A 454 -1.01 11.67 -11.53
CA GLY A 454 -0.18 12.86 -11.37
C GLY A 454 -0.31 13.87 -12.50
N LYS A 455 -0.84 13.48 -13.68
CA LYS A 455 -1.19 14.43 -14.75
C LYS A 455 -2.66 14.87 -14.63
N PRO A 456 -3.00 16.10 -15.04
CA PRO A 456 -4.40 16.54 -15.04
C PRO A 456 -5.22 15.78 -16.07
N LEU A 457 -6.50 15.59 -15.76
CA LEU A 457 -7.48 15.06 -16.72
C LEU A 457 -7.66 16.06 -17.88
N PRO A 458 -8.15 15.60 -19.04
CA PRO A 458 -8.58 16.49 -20.12
C PRO A 458 -9.51 17.58 -19.58
N ASP A 459 -9.22 18.83 -19.91
CA ASP A 459 -9.93 20.02 -19.42
C ASP A 459 -10.12 20.05 -17.89
N PHE A 460 -9.15 19.51 -17.14
CA PHE A 460 -9.19 19.35 -15.68
C PHE A 460 -10.42 18.60 -15.17
N GLY A 461 -10.99 17.72 -16.00
CA GLY A 461 -12.17 16.94 -15.65
C GLY A 461 -13.51 17.67 -15.84
N THR A 462 -13.52 18.83 -16.49
CA THR A 462 -14.77 19.54 -16.82
C THR A 462 -15.52 18.85 -17.96
N CYS A 463 -16.82 19.12 -18.06
CA CYS A 463 -17.63 18.73 -19.22
C CYS A 463 -18.51 19.90 -19.69
N SER A 464 -19.22 19.70 -20.81
CA SER A 464 -20.14 20.69 -21.36
C SER A 464 -21.24 21.09 -20.37
N HIS A 465 -21.72 20.15 -19.56
CA HIS A 465 -22.75 20.38 -18.54
C HIS A 465 -22.21 21.11 -17.31
N TYR A 466 -21.06 20.68 -16.77
CA TYR A 466 -20.48 21.20 -15.53
C TYR A 466 -19.08 21.77 -15.72
N LYS A 467 -19.02 22.98 -16.32
CA LYS A 467 -17.75 23.71 -16.58
C LYS A 467 -16.97 24.14 -15.32
N LYS A 468 -17.60 24.05 -14.14
CA LYS A 468 -17.00 24.41 -12.84
C LYS A 468 -16.61 23.18 -12.01
N SER A 469 -16.87 21.98 -12.51
CA SER A 469 -16.53 20.72 -11.86
C SER A 469 -15.17 20.24 -12.37
N PHE A 470 -14.20 20.11 -11.48
CA PHE A 470 -12.86 19.59 -11.78
C PHE A 470 -12.72 18.15 -11.26
N ARG A 471 -13.73 17.32 -11.50
CA ARG A 471 -13.80 15.94 -11.03
C ARG A 471 -14.59 15.08 -11.98
N TRP A 472 -14.20 13.82 -12.09
CA TRP A 472 -15.03 12.75 -12.63
C TRP A 472 -15.53 11.86 -11.51
N PHE A 473 -16.61 11.13 -11.74
CA PHE A 473 -17.26 10.23 -10.80
C PHE A 473 -17.14 8.80 -11.28
N ARG A 474 -16.87 7.87 -10.36
CA ARG A 474 -17.06 6.44 -10.60
C ARG A 474 -18.43 6.04 -10.06
N PHE A 475 -19.35 5.73 -10.95
CA PHE A 475 -20.74 5.45 -10.60
C PHE A 475 -20.89 4.03 -10.04
N PRO A 476 -21.50 3.83 -8.86
CA PRO A 476 -21.63 2.50 -8.24
C PRO A 476 -22.48 1.51 -9.04
N CYS A 477 -23.41 1.99 -9.86
CA CYS A 477 -24.31 1.16 -10.68
C CYS A 477 -23.54 0.36 -11.75
N CYS A 478 -22.70 1.01 -12.55
CA CYS A 478 -21.94 0.37 -13.64
C CYS A 478 -20.43 0.31 -13.41
N LYS A 479 -19.93 0.95 -12.35
CA LYS A 479 -18.50 1.13 -12.02
C LYS A 479 -17.69 1.89 -13.08
N LYS A 480 -18.37 2.51 -14.05
CA LYS A 480 -17.76 3.34 -15.09
C LYS A 480 -17.53 4.76 -14.61
N ILE A 481 -16.68 5.47 -15.36
CA ILE A 481 -16.29 6.84 -15.04
C ILE A 481 -16.94 7.82 -16.01
N TYR A 482 -17.59 8.83 -15.44
CA TYR A 482 -18.17 9.94 -16.17
C TYR A 482 -17.92 11.27 -15.45
N PRO A 483 -17.79 12.41 -16.17
CA PRO A 483 -17.61 13.72 -15.56
C PRO A 483 -18.81 14.18 -14.72
N CYS A 484 -20.01 13.69 -15.06
CA CYS A 484 -21.25 14.02 -14.36
C CYS A 484 -22.33 12.96 -14.64
N ASP A 485 -23.41 13.06 -13.89
CA ASP A 485 -24.70 12.35 -14.04
C ASP A 485 -25.29 12.48 -15.44
N LEU A 486 -25.42 13.70 -15.98
CA LEU A 486 -25.98 13.92 -17.32
C LEU A 486 -25.12 13.33 -18.45
N CYS A 487 -23.82 13.15 -18.21
CA CYS A 487 -22.95 12.43 -19.15
C CYS A 487 -23.08 10.91 -19.02
N HIS A 488 -23.42 10.42 -17.83
CA HIS A 488 -23.68 9.00 -17.60
C HIS A 488 -24.99 8.59 -18.28
N GLU A 489 -26.10 9.28 -18.01
CA GLU A 489 -27.43 9.00 -18.60
C GLU A 489 -27.42 8.93 -20.13
N LYS A 490 -26.60 9.78 -20.77
CA LYS A 490 -26.53 9.82 -22.24
C LYS A 490 -25.87 8.59 -22.86
N ASN A 491 -25.09 7.83 -22.09
CA ASN A 491 -24.28 6.73 -22.59
C ASN A 491 -24.67 5.37 -21.98
N GLU A 492 -25.52 5.36 -20.96
CA GLU A 492 -25.91 4.14 -20.24
C GLU A 492 -27.44 4.08 -20.13
N ASP A 493 -28.01 2.90 -20.40
CA ASP A 493 -29.46 2.68 -20.45
C ASP A 493 -30.09 2.42 -19.08
N HIS A 494 -29.47 2.91 -18.00
CA HIS A 494 -29.94 2.70 -16.63
C HIS A 494 -29.83 3.96 -15.77
N GLU A 495 -30.65 4.03 -14.73
CA GLU A 495 -30.63 5.12 -13.76
C GLU A 495 -29.32 5.12 -12.96
N MET A 496 -28.88 6.32 -12.58
CA MET A 496 -27.62 6.53 -11.88
C MET A 496 -27.81 6.43 -10.38
N THR A 497 -26.97 5.62 -9.74
CA THR A 497 -26.80 5.69 -8.29
C THR A 497 -25.77 6.76 -7.94
N LEU A 498 -26.00 7.54 -6.88
CA LEU A 498 -25.07 8.57 -6.43
C LEU A 498 -23.66 8.01 -6.23
N ALA A 499 -22.66 8.74 -6.72
CA ALA A 499 -21.28 8.30 -6.70
C ALA A 499 -20.60 8.50 -5.35
N ASN A 500 -20.07 7.41 -4.81
CA ASN A 500 -19.30 7.43 -3.55
C ASN A 500 -17.80 7.66 -3.77
N ARG A 501 -17.34 7.75 -5.03
CA ARG A 501 -15.93 7.91 -5.41
C ARG A 501 -15.76 8.94 -6.51
N VAL A 502 -14.68 9.71 -6.41
CA VAL A 502 -14.32 10.77 -7.36
C VAL A 502 -12.87 10.63 -7.82
N ILE A 503 -12.63 11.03 -9.07
CA ILE A 503 -11.30 11.15 -9.66
C ILE A 503 -10.99 12.63 -9.77
N CYS A 504 -9.88 13.05 -9.17
CA CYS A 504 -9.47 14.45 -9.16
C CYS A 504 -9.05 14.92 -10.56
N GLY A 505 -9.60 16.04 -11.03
CA GLY A 505 -9.24 16.65 -12.32
C GLY A 505 -7.80 17.13 -12.45
N PHE A 506 -7.12 17.40 -11.33
CA PHE A 506 -5.75 17.95 -11.33
C PHE A 506 -4.66 16.89 -11.26
N CYS A 507 -4.89 15.82 -10.48
CA CYS A 507 -3.88 14.78 -10.28
C CYS A 507 -4.33 13.39 -10.76
N SER A 508 -5.52 13.27 -11.34
CA SER A 508 -6.10 12.01 -11.86
C SER A 508 -6.16 10.85 -10.87
N LYS A 509 -6.07 11.12 -9.55
CA LYS A 509 -6.16 10.11 -8.50
C LYS A 509 -7.61 9.88 -8.06
N GLU A 510 -7.98 8.62 -7.92
CA GLU A 510 -9.28 8.17 -7.42
C GLU A 510 -9.31 8.14 -5.89
N GLN A 511 -10.38 8.66 -5.28
CA GLN A 511 -10.57 8.72 -3.83
C GLN A 511 -12.06 8.66 -3.46
N ALA A 512 -12.35 8.42 -2.17
CA ALA A 512 -13.71 8.50 -1.64
C ALA A 512 -14.26 9.92 -1.77
N TYR A 513 -15.54 10.04 -2.09
CA TYR A 513 -16.19 11.33 -2.21
C TYR A 513 -16.46 11.91 -0.81
N GLY A 514 -15.84 13.05 -0.50
CA GLY A 514 -16.16 13.85 0.68
C GLY A 514 -16.82 15.16 0.27
N VAL A 515 -18.03 15.42 0.77
CA VAL A 515 -18.73 16.68 0.50
C VAL A 515 -17.90 17.86 1.00
N GLY A 516 -17.61 18.81 0.12
CA GLY A 516 -16.84 20.02 0.44
C GLY A 516 -15.35 19.81 0.74
N LYS A 517 -14.86 18.56 0.72
CA LYS A 517 -13.44 18.26 0.94
C LYS A 517 -12.65 18.36 -0.36
N ALA A 518 -11.46 18.95 -0.30
CA ALA A 518 -10.52 18.97 -1.41
C ALA A 518 -9.88 17.59 -1.61
N CYS A 519 -9.18 17.41 -2.73
CA CYS A 519 -8.43 16.20 -3.02
C CYS A 519 -7.42 15.89 -1.91
N THR A 520 -7.48 14.69 -1.33
CA THR A 520 -6.58 14.25 -0.25
C THR A 520 -5.12 14.16 -0.68
N PHE A 521 -4.86 14.04 -1.98
CA PHE A 521 -3.51 13.85 -2.52
C PHE A 521 -2.83 15.13 -2.98
N CYS A 522 -3.55 16.08 -3.59
CA CYS A 522 -2.97 17.32 -4.12
C CYS A 522 -3.56 18.60 -3.51
N GLY A 523 -4.56 18.49 -2.63
CA GLY A 523 -5.25 19.64 -2.04
C GLY A 523 -6.13 20.43 -3.02
N GLY A 524 -6.24 20.00 -4.29
CA GLY A 524 -7.05 20.68 -5.30
C GLY A 524 -8.55 20.60 -4.99
N SER A 525 -9.27 21.72 -5.12
CA SER A 525 -10.73 21.77 -4.95
C SER A 525 -11.44 21.16 -6.15
N PHE A 526 -12.42 20.28 -5.91
CA PHE A 526 -13.20 19.67 -6.98
C PHE A 526 -14.19 20.61 -7.67
N THR A 527 -14.48 21.75 -7.06
CA THR A 527 -15.33 22.80 -7.62
C THR A 527 -14.55 24.09 -7.69
N LYS A 528 -14.80 24.88 -8.75
CA LYS A 528 -14.22 26.21 -8.88
C LYS A 528 -14.55 27.05 -7.64
N MET A 529 -13.53 27.40 -6.87
CA MET A 529 -13.67 28.33 -5.75
C MET A 529 -13.74 29.75 -6.31
N ASN A 530 -14.71 30.54 -5.83
CA ASN A 530 -14.71 31.98 -6.04
C ASN A 530 -13.78 32.58 -4.99
N THR A 531 -12.61 33.05 -5.42
CA THR A 531 -11.72 33.84 -4.57
C THR A 531 -11.75 35.30 -5.03
N GLU A 532 -11.81 36.22 -4.06
CA GLU A 532 -11.80 37.67 -4.31
C GLU A 532 -10.44 38.16 -4.85
N HIS A 533 -9.39 37.38 -4.66
CA HIS A 533 -8.05 37.60 -5.23
C HIS A 533 -7.58 36.42 -6.07
N TRP A 534 -6.69 36.73 -7.01
CA TRP A 534 -6.24 35.86 -8.08
C TRP A 534 -5.35 34.71 -7.60
N GLU A 535 -5.47 33.55 -8.25
CA GLU A 535 -4.76 32.29 -7.97
C GLU A 535 -5.01 31.66 -6.59
N GLY A 536 -6.20 31.82 -6.03
CA GLY A 536 -6.46 31.31 -4.69
C GLY A 536 -5.57 31.96 -3.62
N GLY A 537 -5.17 33.22 -3.85
CA GLY A 537 -4.35 34.02 -2.94
C GLY A 537 -2.87 34.21 -3.36
N ARG A 538 -2.46 33.87 -4.58
CA ARG A 538 -1.04 33.93 -5.03
C ARG A 538 -0.66 35.05 -6.01
N GLY A 539 -1.61 35.83 -6.57
CA GLY A 539 -1.30 37.15 -7.15
C GLY A 539 -1.74 37.42 -8.60
N CYS A 540 -1.78 38.74 -8.91
CA CYS A 540 -2.19 39.44 -10.15
C CYS A 540 -3.66 39.32 -10.60
N ARG A 541 -4.44 40.41 -10.52
CA ARG A 541 -5.89 40.50 -10.87
C ARG A 541 -6.20 40.30 -12.38
N ASN A 542 -7.15 39.45 -12.78
CA ASN A 542 -7.81 39.53 -14.12
C ASN A 542 -8.91 40.54 -14.04
N HIS A 543 -8.87 41.41 -15.03
CA HIS A 543 -9.99 42.20 -15.47
C HIS A 543 -11.26 41.37 -15.81
N ALA A 544 -11.12 40.22 -16.48
CA ALA A 544 -12.25 39.41 -16.97
C ALA A 544 -13.14 38.81 -15.88
N THR A 545 -12.60 38.50 -14.70
CA THR A 545 -13.35 37.85 -13.61
C THR A 545 -13.66 38.78 -12.44
N MET A 546 -13.05 39.97 -12.42
CA MET A 546 -13.37 40.98 -11.41
C MET A 546 -14.81 41.47 -11.57
N SER A 547 -15.45 41.73 -10.42
CA SER A 547 -16.75 42.37 -10.36
C SER A 547 -16.70 43.72 -11.10
N ALA A 548 -17.77 44.06 -11.81
CA ALA A 548 -17.93 45.40 -12.40
C ALA A 548 -17.94 46.51 -11.33
N LYS A 549 -18.24 46.18 -10.08
CA LYS A 549 -18.23 47.12 -8.95
C LYS A 549 -16.85 47.28 -8.30
N ASP A 550 -15.85 46.51 -8.72
CA ASP A 550 -14.52 46.57 -8.15
C ASP A 550 -13.75 47.78 -8.72
N LYS A 551 -13.32 48.69 -7.82
CA LYS A 551 -12.60 49.92 -8.16
C LYS A 551 -11.32 49.64 -8.96
N GLN A 552 -10.69 48.50 -8.74
CA GLN A 552 -9.42 48.15 -9.39
C GLN A 552 -9.62 47.56 -10.79
N LYS A 553 -10.86 47.22 -11.20
CA LYS A 553 -11.14 46.67 -12.53
C LYS A 553 -10.85 47.71 -13.61
N PHE A 554 -11.37 48.92 -13.45
CA PHE A 554 -11.23 50.00 -14.43
C PHE A 554 -10.07 50.96 -14.12
N ALA A 555 -9.34 50.72 -13.02
CA ALA A 555 -8.22 51.57 -12.62
C ALA A 555 -7.09 51.52 -13.65
N GLY A 556 -6.76 52.68 -14.25
CA GLY A 556 -5.66 52.83 -15.21
C GLY A 556 -6.02 52.57 -16.68
N MET A 557 -7.26 52.16 -17.00
CA MET A 557 -7.70 51.96 -18.39
C MET A 557 -7.84 53.26 -19.18
N SER A 558 -8.05 54.39 -18.50
CA SER A 558 -8.14 55.73 -19.11
C SER A 558 -6.80 56.47 -19.19
N LYS A 559 -5.69 55.85 -18.78
CA LYS A 559 -4.37 56.48 -18.91
C LYS A 559 -3.90 56.36 -20.36
N THR A 560 -3.65 57.51 -20.99
CA THR A 560 -3.06 57.59 -22.33
C THR A 560 -1.69 56.88 -22.32
N VAL A 561 -1.61 55.71 -22.96
CA VAL A 561 -0.35 54.99 -23.10
C VAL A 561 0.49 55.74 -24.15
N SER A 562 1.70 56.14 -23.79
CA SER A 562 2.59 56.83 -24.74
C SER A 562 2.90 55.94 -25.95
N ARG A 563 3.02 56.53 -27.15
CA ARG A 563 3.34 55.79 -28.39
C ARG A 563 4.62 54.95 -28.26
N ARG A 564 5.58 55.40 -27.44
CA ARG A 564 6.83 54.67 -27.16
C ARG A 564 6.59 53.35 -26.41
N ALA A 565 5.66 53.33 -25.44
CA ALA A 565 5.29 52.12 -24.72
C ALA A 565 4.45 51.15 -25.56
N GLN A 566 3.62 51.66 -26.47
CA GLN A 566 2.89 50.83 -27.44
C GLN A 566 3.84 50.09 -28.40
N ASN A 567 4.84 50.79 -28.95
CA ASN A 567 5.84 50.17 -29.83
C ASN A 567 6.65 49.08 -29.11
N GLN A 568 7.05 49.29 -27.86
CA GLN A 568 7.75 48.26 -27.08
C GLN A 568 6.88 47.02 -26.82
N ASN A 569 5.57 47.19 -26.60
CA ASN A 569 4.65 46.07 -26.42
C ASN A 569 4.38 45.30 -27.72
N GLN A 570 4.42 45.97 -28.88
CA GLN A 570 4.35 45.29 -30.18
C GLN A 570 5.62 44.48 -30.47
N ILE A 571 6.80 45.03 -30.20
CA ILE A 571 8.09 44.32 -30.33
C ILE A 571 8.14 43.10 -29.39
N LYS A 572 7.59 43.20 -28.17
CA LYS A 572 7.49 42.07 -27.24
C LYS A 572 6.50 40.99 -27.69
N LYS A 573 5.47 41.34 -28.46
CA LYS A 573 4.51 40.37 -29.03
C LYS A 573 5.07 39.64 -30.24
N SER A 574 5.89 40.30 -31.08
CA SER A 574 6.53 39.65 -32.24
C SER A 574 7.62 38.65 -31.84
N HIS A 575 8.26 38.82 -30.68
CA HIS A 575 9.24 37.86 -30.13
C HIS A 575 8.61 36.64 -29.43
N LYS A 576 7.28 36.61 -29.28
CA LYS A 576 6.56 35.55 -28.55
C LYS A 576 5.66 34.69 -29.45
N ALA A 577 5.71 34.90 -30.76
CA ALA A 577 4.99 34.12 -31.78
C ALA A 577 5.88 33.04 -32.38
#